data_AF-A0A924Q2U8-F1
#
_entry.id   AF-A0A924Q2U8-F1
#
_cell.length_a   1.000
_cell.length_b   1.000
_cell.length_c   1.000
_cell.angle_alpha   90.00
_cell.angle_beta   90.00
_cell.angle_gamma   90.00
#
_symmetry.space_group_name_H-M   'P 1'
#
loop_
_entity.id
_entity.type
_entity.pdbx_description
1 polymer ?
#
loop_
_entity_poly.entity_id
_entity_poly.type
_entity_poly.pdbx_seq_one_letter_code
_entity_poly.pdbx_strand_id
1 'polypeptide(L)'
;MATIGRRAYAEMFGPTVGDRLRLADTGLLLEVEADYTLRAGSYGEEVKFGGGKTIRDGMAQSQLSRAQGAVDTVMTNALIIDHWGIVKADIGLKGGRVVAIGKAGNPDTQSGVDIVIGPGTEVISCEGNIVTAGGIDSHIHFICPQQIEEALSSGITTMLGGGTGPATGTLATTSTPGPWHMERMLQAA
;
A
#
# COMPACT_ATOMS: atom_id res chain seq x y z
N MET A 1 -19.33 -19.40 -20.40
CA MET A 1 -18.65 -18.56 -19.40
C MET A 1 -19.61 -18.28 -18.26
N ALA A 2 -19.11 -18.22 -17.03
CA ALA A 2 -19.89 -17.74 -15.89
C ALA A 2 -19.99 -16.21 -15.94
N THR A 3 -20.98 -15.64 -15.25
CA THR A 3 -21.15 -14.19 -15.13
C THR A 3 -21.39 -13.81 -13.67
N ILE A 4 -21.01 -12.59 -13.30
CA ILE A 4 -21.20 -12.03 -11.97
C ILE A 4 -21.71 -10.59 -12.11
N GLY A 5 -22.63 -10.18 -11.24
CA GLY A 5 -23.09 -8.80 -11.19
C GLY A 5 -21.98 -7.87 -10.70
N ARG A 6 -21.86 -6.66 -11.28
CA ARG A 6 -20.77 -5.72 -10.98
C ARG A 6 -20.67 -5.35 -9.50
N ARG A 7 -21.81 -5.14 -8.84
CA ARG A 7 -21.86 -4.90 -7.39
C ARG A 7 -21.29 -6.06 -6.59
N ALA A 8 -21.66 -7.30 -6.92
CA ALA A 8 -21.17 -8.48 -6.24
C ALA A 8 -19.66 -8.67 -6.48
N TYR A 9 -19.15 -8.32 -7.66
CA TYR A 9 -17.71 -8.27 -7.92
C TYR A 9 -17.02 -7.26 -6.99
N ALA A 10 -17.53 -6.03 -6.93
CA ALA A 10 -16.96 -4.99 -6.09
C ALA A 10 -16.97 -5.33 -4.58
N GLU A 11 -18.03 -5.99 -4.10
CA GLU A 11 -18.12 -6.48 -2.72
C GLU A 11 -17.12 -7.63 -2.43
N MET A 12 -16.67 -8.37 -3.45
CA MET A 12 -15.73 -9.48 -3.28
C MET A 12 -14.26 -9.08 -3.49
N PHE A 13 -13.98 -8.22 -4.46
CA PHE A 13 -12.63 -7.93 -4.96
C PHE A 13 -12.32 -6.43 -5.04
N GLY A 14 -13.26 -5.56 -4.63
CA GLY A 14 -13.12 -4.12 -4.81
C GLY A 14 -13.53 -3.63 -6.22
N PRO A 15 -13.63 -2.30 -6.39
CA PRO A 15 -14.06 -1.66 -7.63
C PRO A 15 -13.09 -1.92 -8.78
N THR A 16 -13.58 -2.01 -10.02
CA THR A 16 -12.74 -2.18 -11.22
C THR A 16 -12.95 -1.03 -12.21
N VAL A 17 -12.26 -1.04 -13.36
CA VAL A 17 -12.23 0.04 -14.35
C VAL A 17 -13.60 0.65 -14.61
N GLY A 18 -13.76 1.97 -14.41
CA GLY A 18 -15.01 2.71 -14.61
C GLY A 18 -16.01 2.62 -13.46
N ASP A 19 -15.73 1.89 -12.38
CA ASP A 19 -16.44 2.09 -11.11
C ASP A 19 -16.05 3.45 -10.52
N ARG A 20 -16.98 4.06 -9.77
CA ARG A 20 -16.76 5.34 -9.10
C ARG A 20 -17.01 5.26 -7.61
N LEU A 21 -16.18 5.96 -6.85
CA LEU A 21 -16.23 5.96 -5.38
C LEU A 21 -16.21 7.38 -4.85
N ARG A 22 -17.00 7.65 -3.81
CA ARG A 22 -16.93 8.92 -3.09
C ARG A 22 -15.85 8.84 -2.03
N LEU A 23 -15.01 9.86 -1.95
CA LEU A 23 -14.08 10.00 -0.83
C LEU A 23 -14.86 10.43 0.42
N ALA A 24 -15.19 9.44 1.26
CA ALA A 24 -15.92 9.61 2.50
C ALA A 24 -17.19 10.47 2.32
N ASP A 25 -17.36 11.49 3.15
CA ASP A 25 -18.46 12.44 3.16
C ASP A 25 -18.21 13.69 2.29
N THR A 26 -17.14 13.70 1.49
CA THR A 26 -16.80 14.83 0.61
C THR A 26 -17.64 14.84 -0.67
N GLY A 27 -17.53 15.94 -1.43
CA GLY A 27 -18.07 16.04 -2.79
C GLY A 27 -17.23 15.36 -3.88
N LEU A 28 -16.09 14.75 -3.54
CA LEU A 28 -15.13 14.21 -4.51
C LEU A 28 -15.52 12.78 -4.92
N LEU A 29 -15.50 12.54 -6.23
CA LEU A 29 -15.71 11.22 -6.84
C LEU A 29 -14.45 10.81 -7.58
N LEU A 30 -13.99 9.60 -7.30
CA LEU A 30 -12.89 8.91 -7.97
C LEU A 30 -13.45 7.99 -9.04
N GLU A 31 -12.73 7.79 -10.13
CA GLU A 31 -13.02 6.75 -11.12
C GLU A 31 -11.79 5.86 -11.26
N VAL A 32 -11.99 4.53 -11.29
CA VAL A 32 -10.89 3.58 -11.49
C VAL A 32 -10.46 3.62 -12.95
N GLU A 33 -9.21 4.01 -13.19
CA GLU A 33 -8.65 4.26 -14.53
C GLU A 33 -8.09 2.99 -15.18
N ALA A 34 -7.51 2.10 -14.37
CA ALA A 34 -6.97 0.81 -14.81
C ALA A 34 -7.12 -0.26 -13.73
N ASP A 35 -7.19 -1.52 -14.16
CA ASP A 35 -7.17 -2.68 -13.27
C ASP A 35 -6.07 -3.64 -13.73
N TYR A 36 -4.95 -3.65 -13.02
CA TYR A 36 -3.79 -4.48 -13.32
C TYR A 36 -3.96 -5.92 -12.87
N THR A 37 -4.96 -6.25 -12.04
CA THR A 37 -5.23 -7.65 -11.71
C THR A 37 -5.73 -8.42 -12.94
N LEU A 38 -6.25 -7.71 -13.95
CA LEU A 38 -6.76 -8.25 -15.20
C LEU A 38 -5.69 -8.54 -16.26
N ARG A 39 -4.40 -8.30 -15.96
CA ARG A 39 -3.29 -8.68 -16.86
C ARG A 39 -3.22 -10.19 -17.14
N ALA A 40 -3.97 -10.99 -16.38
CA ALA A 40 -4.28 -12.39 -16.68
C ALA A 40 -5.01 -12.60 -18.02
N GLY A 41 -5.51 -11.53 -18.64
CA GLY A 41 -6.30 -11.57 -19.86
C GLY A 41 -7.81 -11.70 -19.63
N SER A 42 -8.26 -11.87 -18.38
CA SER A 42 -9.69 -11.89 -18.02
C SER A 42 -9.94 -11.73 -16.51
N TYR A 43 -11.21 -11.53 -16.16
CA TYR A 43 -11.72 -11.64 -14.78
C TYR A 43 -11.82 -13.11 -14.36
N GLY A 44 -11.62 -13.38 -13.06
CA GLY A 44 -11.76 -14.72 -12.46
C GLY A 44 -10.45 -15.29 -11.89
N GLU A 45 -9.32 -14.63 -12.16
CA GLU A 45 -7.99 -15.01 -11.69
C GLU A 45 -7.49 -14.11 -10.54
N GLU A 46 -8.40 -13.40 -9.88
CA GLU A 46 -8.11 -12.58 -8.71
C GLU A 46 -7.57 -13.43 -7.55
N VAL A 47 -6.52 -12.93 -6.90
CA VAL A 47 -5.96 -13.58 -5.73
C VAL A 47 -6.73 -13.16 -4.48
N LYS A 48 -7.11 -14.15 -3.67
CA LYS A 48 -7.85 -13.94 -2.43
C LYS A 48 -7.42 -14.96 -1.39
N PHE A 49 -7.09 -14.47 -0.20
CA PHE A 49 -6.75 -15.30 0.93
C PHE A 49 -7.98 -15.68 1.76
N GLY A 50 -7.92 -16.81 2.46
CA GLY A 50 -8.98 -17.30 3.35
C GLY A 50 -9.33 -18.77 3.13
N GLY A 51 -10.12 -19.33 4.06
CA GLY A 51 -10.57 -20.72 4.00
C GLY A 51 -11.29 -21.04 2.68
N GLY A 52 -10.75 -21.97 1.90
CA GLY A 52 -11.32 -22.37 0.60
C GLY A 52 -11.15 -21.36 -0.54
N LYS A 53 -10.29 -20.33 -0.39
CA LYS A 53 -10.05 -19.31 -1.42
C LYS A 53 -8.89 -19.68 -2.37
N THR A 54 -8.33 -18.71 -3.10
CA THR A 54 -7.38 -19.00 -4.21
C THR A 54 -5.93 -19.06 -3.76
N ILE A 55 -5.52 -18.25 -2.76
CA ILE A 55 -4.15 -18.31 -2.22
C ILE A 55 -4.05 -19.51 -1.28
N ARG A 56 -3.74 -20.66 -1.88
CA ARG A 56 -3.48 -21.94 -1.24
C ARG A 56 -2.41 -22.69 -2.03
N ASP A 57 -1.76 -23.63 -1.35
CA ASP A 57 -0.70 -24.45 -1.90
C ASP A 57 -1.07 -25.06 -3.26
N GLY A 58 -0.22 -24.81 -4.28
CA GLY A 58 -0.41 -25.27 -5.65
C GLY A 58 -1.50 -24.57 -6.46
N MET A 59 -2.28 -23.67 -5.85
CA MET A 59 -3.27 -22.82 -6.53
C MET A 59 -2.61 -21.48 -6.89
N ALA A 60 -3.06 -20.35 -6.32
CA ALA A 60 -2.41 -19.06 -6.50
C ALA A 60 -1.13 -18.90 -5.66
N GLN A 61 -0.83 -19.84 -4.76
CA GLN A 61 0.48 -19.94 -4.10
C GLN A 61 1.37 -20.92 -4.87
N SER A 62 2.44 -20.40 -5.47
CA SER A 62 3.48 -21.16 -6.16
C SER A 62 4.38 -21.92 -5.19
N GLN A 63 5.10 -22.92 -5.71
CA GLN A 63 6.18 -23.61 -4.99
C GLN A 63 7.49 -22.80 -4.97
N LEU A 64 7.56 -21.70 -5.71
CA LEU A 64 8.75 -20.85 -5.77
C LEU A 64 9.00 -20.17 -4.41
N SER A 65 10.19 -20.40 -3.86
CA SER A 65 10.63 -19.75 -2.64
C SER A 65 10.95 -18.26 -2.84
N ARG A 66 11.13 -17.54 -1.73
CA ARG A 66 11.62 -16.15 -1.73
C ARG A 66 12.92 -15.99 -2.55
N ALA A 67 13.85 -16.94 -2.42
CA ALA A 67 15.13 -16.91 -3.14
C ALA A 67 14.95 -17.09 -4.66
N GLN A 68 13.85 -17.73 -5.08
CA GLN A 68 13.52 -17.97 -6.48
C GLN A 68 12.63 -16.87 -7.09
N GLY A 69 12.22 -15.87 -6.31
CA GLY A 69 11.50 -14.71 -6.84
C GLY A 69 10.24 -14.33 -6.07
N ALA A 70 9.72 -15.20 -5.21
CA ALA A 70 8.53 -14.87 -4.41
C ALA A 70 8.77 -13.63 -3.52
N VAL A 71 7.69 -12.88 -3.28
CA VAL A 71 7.68 -11.68 -2.44
C VAL A 71 7.55 -12.04 -0.95
N ASP A 72 7.95 -11.12 -0.08
CA ASP A 72 7.84 -11.28 1.38
C ASP A 72 6.39 -11.06 1.84
N THR A 73 5.71 -10.10 1.22
CA THR A 73 4.30 -9.79 1.48
C THR A 73 3.63 -9.37 0.19
N VAL A 74 2.36 -9.72 0.04
CA VAL A 74 1.50 -9.23 -1.04
C VAL A 74 0.29 -8.52 -0.44
N MET A 75 -0.01 -7.33 -0.95
CA MET A 75 -1.27 -6.62 -0.68
C MET A 75 -2.22 -6.89 -1.84
N THR A 76 -3.34 -7.56 -1.58
CA THR A 76 -4.22 -8.06 -2.66
C THR A 76 -5.36 -7.11 -2.97
N ASN A 77 -5.66 -6.92 -4.26
CA ASN A 77 -6.81 -6.15 -4.76
C ASN A 77 -6.92 -4.71 -4.20
N ALA A 78 -5.79 -4.03 -4.04
CA ALA A 78 -5.75 -2.66 -3.56
C ALA A 78 -6.31 -1.69 -4.59
N LEU A 79 -7.18 -0.78 -4.16
CA LEU A 79 -7.44 0.45 -4.91
C LEU A 79 -6.37 1.48 -4.55
N ILE A 80 -5.43 1.70 -5.46
CA ILE A 80 -4.32 2.63 -5.29
C ILE A 80 -4.76 4.01 -5.75
N ILE A 81 -4.51 5.02 -4.90
CA ILE A 81 -4.59 6.43 -5.28
C ILE A 81 -3.20 7.01 -5.13
N ASP A 82 -2.65 7.47 -6.25
CA ASP A 82 -1.37 8.17 -6.27
C ASP A 82 -1.37 9.25 -7.36
N HIS A 83 -0.34 10.10 -7.36
CA HIS A 83 -0.21 11.23 -8.29
C HIS A 83 -0.15 10.80 -9.77
N TRP A 84 0.18 9.55 -10.06
CA TRP A 84 0.25 9.00 -11.42
C TRP A 84 -1.04 8.30 -11.86
N GLY A 85 -2.01 8.08 -10.98
CA GLY A 85 -3.30 7.51 -11.34
C GLY A 85 -4.09 6.87 -10.20
N ILE A 86 -5.32 6.47 -10.54
CA ILE A 86 -6.24 5.74 -9.66
C ILE A 86 -6.46 4.35 -10.26
N VAL A 87 -5.80 3.33 -9.71
CA VAL A 87 -5.79 1.99 -10.31
C VAL A 87 -6.08 0.90 -9.29
N LYS A 88 -6.62 -0.23 -9.76
CA LYS A 88 -6.71 -1.46 -8.98
C LYS A 88 -5.53 -2.37 -9.32
N ALA A 89 -4.85 -2.90 -8.30
CA ALA A 89 -3.71 -3.80 -8.48
C ALA A 89 -3.40 -4.61 -7.23
N ASP A 90 -2.55 -5.63 -7.37
CA ASP A 90 -1.81 -6.22 -6.27
C ASP A 90 -0.46 -5.50 -6.08
N ILE A 91 0.04 -5.42 -4.85
CA ILE A 91 1.31 -4.78 -4.51
C ILE A 91 2.24 -5.81 -3.87
N GLY A 92 3.42 -6.02 -4.46
CA GLY A 92 4.43 -6.94 -3.95
C GLY A 92 5.50 -6.22 -3.14
N LEU A 93 5.79 -6.72 -1.94
CA LEU A 93 6.82 -6.19 -1.04
C LEU A 93 7.97 -7.19 -0.88
N LYS A 94 9.22 -6.71 -0.98
CA LYS A 94 10.41 -7.51 -0.71
C LYS A 94 11.50 -6.66 -0.07
N GLY A 95 12.04 -7.13 1.05
CA GLY A 95 13.09 -6.42 1.80
C GLY A 95 12.69 -5.01 2.22
N GLY A 96 11.42 -4.82 2.60
CA GLY A 96 10.89 -3.51 3.02
C GLY A 96 10.65 -2.52 1.87
N ARG A 97 10.64 -2.97 0.61
CA ARG A 97 10.38 -2.12 -0.57
C ARG A 97 9.23 -2.66 -1.41
N VAL A 98 8.50 -1.76 -2.05
CA VAL A 98 7.60 -2.09 -3.15
C VAL A 98 8.45 -2.53 -4.35
N VAL A 99 8.29 -3.77 -4.80
CA VAL A 99 9.05 -4.33 -5.92
C VAL A 99 8.24 -4.48 -7.20
N ALA A 100 6.91 -4.50 -7.09
CA ALA A 100 6.01 -4.55 -8.23
C ALA A 100 4.59 -4.11 -7.85
N ILE A 101 3.90 -3.52 -8.83
CA ILE A 101 2.47 -3.21 -8.81
C ILE A 101 1.88 -3.84 -10.08
N GLY A 102 0.96 -4.79 -9.93
CA GLY A 102 0.54 -5.62 -11.05
C GLY A 102 -0.43 -6.71 -10.66
N LYS A 103 -0.34 -7.85 -11.35
CA LYS A 103 -1.08 -9.07 -11.01
C LYS A 103 -0.23 -10.01 -10.15
N ALA A 104 -0.73 -10.39 -8.99
CA ALA A 104 -0.12 -11.44 -8.19
C ALA A 104 -0.68 -12.84 -8.50
N GLY A 105 0.03 -13.86 -8.03
CA GLY A 105 -0.44 -15.24 -8.06
C GLY A 105 0.66 -16.26 -8.30
N ASN A 106 0.28 -17.36 -8.92
CA ASN A 106 1.17 -18.46 -9.29
C ASN A 106 1.33 -18.54 -10.81
N PRO A 107 2.54 -18.33 -11.35
CA PRO A 107 2.76 -18.40 -12.80
C PRO A 107 2.57 -19.82 -13.38
N ASP A 108 2.58 -20.86 -12.56
CA ASP A 108 2.37 -22.25 -13.00
C ASP A 108 0.90 -22.53 -13.37
N THR A 109 -0.03 -21.75 -12.82
CA THR A 109 -1.48 -21.97 -12.97
C THR A 109 -2.23 -20.76 -13.51
N GLN A 110 -1.63 -19.57 -13.46
CA GLN A 110 -2.27 -18.31 -13.85
C GLN A 110 -1.40 -17.55 -14.84
N SER A 111 -2.02 -17.00 -15.88
CA SER A 111 -1.33 -16.16 -16.86
C SER A 111 -1.06 -14.75 -16.31
N GLY A 112 -0.06 -14.07 -16.88
CA GLY A 112 0.19 -12.65 -16.66
C GLY A 112 0.60 -12.26 -15.22
N VAL A 113 1.20 -13.19 -14.47
CA VAL A 113 1.66 -12.94 -13.09
C VAL A 113 2.93 -12.09 -13.09
N ASP A 114 2.83 -10.90 -12.50
CA ASP A 114 3.96 -9.98 -12.24
C ASP A 114 4.58 -10.24 -10.85
N ILE A 115 3.76 -10.69 -9.89
CA ILE A 115 4.12 -10.83 -8.47
C ILE A 115 3.89 -12.29 -8.04
N VAL A 116 4.97 -13.04 -7.84
CA VAL A 116 4.87 -14.44 -7.40
C VAL A 116 4.57 -14.53 -5.91
N ILE A 117 3.48 -15.22 -5.57
CA ILE A 117 3.14 -15.60 -4.19
C ILE A 117 3.73 -16.99 -3.94
N GLY A 118 4.60 -17.12 -2.93
CA GLY A 118 5.25 -18.37 -2.56
C GLY A 118 4.92 -18.81 -1.13
N PRO A 119 5.51 -19.91 -0.64
CA PRO A 119 5.23 -20.44 0.69
C PRO A 119 5.71 -19.55 1.85
N GLY A 120 6.58 -18.57 1.57
CA GLY A 120 7.06 -17.58 2.54
C GLY A 120 6.42 -16.20 2.41
N THR A 121 5.36 -16.06 1.60
CA THR A 121 4.69 -14.78 1.35
C THR A 121 3.55 -14.58 2.35
N GLU A 122 3.57 -13.48 3.09
CA GLU A 122 2.43 -13.02 3.89
C GLU A 122 1.40 -12.28 3.02
N VAL A 123 0.12 -12.26 3.43
CA VAL A 123 -0.97 -11.61 2.70
C VAL A 123 -1.65 -10.51 3.53
N ILE A 124 -1.82 -9.34 2.92
CA ILE A 124 -2.66 -8.25 3.44
C ILE A 124 -3.83 -8.04 2.49
N SER A 125 -5.05 -8.33 2.94
CA SER A 125 -6.27 -8.14 2.14
C SER A 125 -6.62 -6.66 2.02
N CYS A 126 -6.53 -6.11 0.81
CA CYS A 126 -6.88 -4.71 0.51
C CYS A 126 -8.17 -4.58 -0.31
N GLU A 127 -8.87 -5.68 -0.60
CA GLU A 127 -10.17 -5.60 -1.25
C GLU A 127 -11.14 -4.67 -0.48
N GLY A 128 -11.69 -3.68 -1.17
CA GLY A 128 -12.57 -2.67 -0.57
C GLY A 128 -11.86 -1.54 0.18
N ASN A 129 -10.53 -1.53 0.23
CA ASN A 129 -9.73 -0.48 0.88
C ASN A 129 -8.97 0.35 -0.15
N ILE A 130 -8.71 1.62 0.21
CA ILE A 130 -7.82 2.52 -0.52
C ILE A 130 -6.42 2.40 0.05
N VAL A 131 -5.41 2.34 -0.83
CA VAL A 131 -3.99 2.37 -0.47
C VAL A 131 -3.34 3.61 -1.07
N THR A 132 -2.61 4.35 -0.24
CA THR A 132 -1.85 5.55 -0.64
C THR A 132 -0.41 5.45 -0.18
N ALA A 133 0.46 6.28 -0.74
CA ALA A 133 1.73 6.57 -0.08
C ALA A 133 1.48 7.20 1.31
N GLY A 134 2.43 7.03 2.22
CA GLY A 134 2.41 7.74 3.50
C GLY A 134 2.71 9.23 3.30
N GLY A 135 2.09 10.08 4.11
CA GLY A 135 2.24 11.52 3.99
C GLY A 135 3.64 12.01 4.40
N ILE A 136 4.06 13.11 3.80
CA ILE A 136 5.31 13.82 4.10
C ILE A 136 4.95 15.22 4.60
N ASP A 137 5.25 15.50 5.86
CA ASP A 137 5.15 16.86 6.42
C ASP A 137 6.52 17.51 6.41
N SER A 138 6.66 18.63 5.68
CA SER A 138 7.92 19.33 5.51
C SER A 138 8.07 20.60 6.35
N HIS A 139 7.15 20.87 7.28
CA HIS A 139 7.18 22.07 8.13
C HIS A 139 6.96 21.71 9.60
N ILE A 140 7.77 20.79 10.11
CA ILE A 140 7.68 20.36 11.51
C ILE A 140 8.54 21.21 12.43
N HIS A 141 7.93 21.72 13.49
CA HIS A 141 8.64 22.21 14.66
C HIS A 141 8.79 21.06 15.65
N PHE A 142 10.01 20.61 15.95
CA PHE A 142 10.25 19.50 16.90
C PHE A 142 10.17 19.98 18.36
N ILE A 143 8.94 20.34 18.78
CA ILE A 143 8.64 20.89 20.11
C ILE A 143 8.57 19.79 21.17
N CYS A 144 7.92 18.67 20.85
CA CYS A 144 7.76 17.54 21.75
C CYS A 144 7.67 16.22 20.98
N PRO A 145 8.06 15.07 21.57
CA PRO A 145 8.00 13.78 20.89
C PRO A 145 6.57 13.26 20.65
N GLN A 146 5.58 13.71 21.44
CA GLN A 146 4.19 13.25 21.32
C GLN A 146 3.57 13.55 19.95
N GLN A 147 4.02 14.62 19.29
CA GLN A 147 3.53 14.98 17.95
C GLN A 147 3.86 13.92 16.88
N ILE A 148 4.86 13.05 17.14
CA ILE A 148 5.25 11.97 16.22
C ILE A 148 4.14 10.91 16.16
N GLU A 149 3.57 10.53 17.31
CA GLU A 149 2.46 9.59 17.39
C GLU A 149 1.20 10.16 16.73
N GLU A 150 0.93 11.46 16.95
CA GLU A 150 -0.19 12.14 16.30
C GLU A 150 -0.02 12.15 14.77
N ALA A 151 1.18 12.50 14.29
CA ALA A 151 1.51 12.49 12.87
C ALA A 151 1.32 11.09 12.27
N LEU A 152 1.85 10.05 12.91
CA LEU A 152 1.72 8.67 12.46
C LEU A 152 0.24 8.22 12.42
N SER A 153 -0.54 8.55 13.45
CA SER A 153 -1.95 8.19 13.53
C SER A 153 -2.80 8.81 12.43
N SER A 154 -2.37 9.95 11.89
CA SER A 154 -3.00 10.63 10.76
C SER A 154 -2.52 10.15 9.38
N GLY A 155 -1.54 9.25 9.33
CA GLY A 155 -0.97 8.72 8.09
C GLY A 155 0.31 9.42 7.59
N ILE A 156 0.92 10.31 8.38
CA ILE A 156 2.24 10.87 8.07
C ILE A 156 3.32 9.86 8.45
N THR A 157 4.16 9.48 7.48
CA THR A 157 5.28 8.54 7.69
C THR A 157 6.64 9.20 7.54
N THR A 158 6.69 10.49 7.23
CA THR A 158 7.94 11.26 7.11
C THR A 158 7.75 12.68 7.59
N MET A 159 8.64 13.13 8.47
CA MET A 159 8.62 14.45 9.08
C MET A 159 9.95 15.15 8.79
N LEU A 160 9.91 16.34 8.16
CA LEU A 160 11.06 17.19 7.92
C LEU A 160 10.85 18.53 8.64
N GLY A 161 11.89 19.00 9.31
CA GLY A 161 11.76 20.16 10.17
C GLY A 161 12.99 20.43 11.02
N GLY A 162 12.80 21.14 12.12
CA GLY A 162 13.86 21.43 13.08
C GLY A 162 13.32 21.79 14.46
N GLY A 163 14.16 21.64 15.48
CA GLY A 163 13.80 21.97 16.85
C GLY A 163 14.72 21.32 17.88
N THR A 164 14.64 21.81 19.11
CA THR A 164 15.40 21.30 20.26
C THR A 164 14.50 21.13 21.49
N GLY A 165 13.21 20.89 21.27
CA GLY A 165 12.19 20.83 22.32
C GLY A 165 11.45 22.16 22.50
N PRO A 166 10.85 22.43 23.67
CA PRO A 166 9.95 23.57 23.89
C PRO A 166 10.68 24.91 24.10
N ALA A 167 11.87 25.09 23.51
CA ALA A 167 12.62 26.34 23.57
C ALA A 167 11.98 27.40 22.67
N THR A 168 12.04 28.68 23.08
CA THR A 168 11.45 29.82 22.34
C THR A 168 11.86 29.86 20.86
N GLY A 169 13.10 29.46 20.54
CA GLY A 169 13.57 29.34 19.16
C GLY A 169 12.76 28.33 18.36
N THR A 170 12.59 27.11 18.87
CA THR A 170 11.80 26.05 18.22
C THR A 170 10.33 26.39 18.12
N LEU A 171 9.77 27.11 19.09
CA LEU A 171 8.38 27.59 19.02
C LEU A 171 8.15 28.57 17.86
N ALA A 172 9.21 29.21 17.37
CA ALA A 172 9.14 30.22 16.31
C ALA A 172 9.69 29.74 14.96
N THR A 173 10.71 28.87 14.95
CA THR A 173 11.42 28.46 13.73
C THR A 173 11.70 26.96 13.70
N THR A 174 11.61 26.35 12.51
CA THR A 174 12.00 24.96 12.26
C THR A 174 13.52 24.83 12.15
N SER A 175 14.23 25.10 13.25
CA SER A 175 15.69 25.13 13.28
C SER A 175 16.26 24.24 14.39
N THR A 176 17.24 23.42 14.04
CA THR A 176 18.08 22.69 14.99
C THR A 176 19.49 23.32 14.94
N PRO A 177 19.75 24.36 15.75
CA PRO A 177 20.89 25.25 15.51
C PRO A 177 22.23 24.62 15.92
N GLY A 178 23.11 24.38 14.95
CA GLY A 178 24.51 24.02 15.18
C GLY A 178 24.75 22.51 15.46
N PRO A 179 26.01 22.04 15.33
CA PRO A 179 26.34 20.62 15.32
C PRO A 179 25.92 19.85 16.57
N TRP A 180 26.09 20.45 17.75
CA TRP A 180 25.75 19.79 19.01
C TRP A 180 24.25 19.46 19.10
N HIS A 181 23.38 20.41 18.74
CA HIS A 181 21.93 20.17 18.76
C HIS A 181 21.50 19.17 17.70
N MET A 182 22.09 19.22 16.50
CA MET A 182 21.81 18.23 15.44
C MET A 182 22.18 16.81 15.88
N GLU A 183 23.35 16.62 16.50
CA GLU A 183 23.77 15.32 17.01
C GLU A 183 22.81 14.78 18.08
N ARG A 184 22.37 15.63 19.02
CA ARG A 184 21.42 15.23 20.07
C ARG A 184 20.06 14.84 19.49
N MET A 185 19.56 15.58 18.50
CA MET A 185 18.29 15.25 17.85
C MET A 185 18.37 13.97 17.02
N LEU A 186 19.48 13.72 16.32
CA LEU A 186 19.70 12.47 15.58
C LEU A 186 19.81 11.24 16.50
N GLN A 187 20.30 11.41 17.73
CA GLN A 187 20.34 10.32 18.72
C GLN A 187 18.98 10.04 19.36
N ALA A 188 18.09 11.04 19.39
CA ALA A 188 16.77 10.92 20.00
C ALA A 188 15.69 10.41 19.03
N ALA A 189 15.92 10.56 17.71
CA ALA A 189 15.07 10.08 16.64
C ALA A 189 15.31 8.58 16.36
#